data_AF-A0A9D1I383-F1
#
_entry.id   AF-A0A9D1I383-F1
#
_cell.length_a   1.000
_cell.length_b   1.000
_cell.length_c   1.000
_cell.angle_alpha   90.00
_cell.angle_beta   90.00
_cell.angle_gamma   90.00
#
_symmetry.space_group_name_H-M   'P 1'
#
loop_
_entity.id
_entity.type
_entity.pdbx_description
1 polymer ?
#
loop_
_entity_poly.entity_id
_entity_poly.type
_entity_poly.pdbx_seq_one_letter_code
_entity_poly.pdbx_strand_id
1 'polypeptide(L)' 'EEMSQAKRARNHRSSSVPRHADPVDYKLATAFEALVGYLYLRGDRKRMEDIIGEAIRIIEEEKP' A
#
# COMPACT_ATOMS: atom_id res chain seq x y z
N GLU A 1 -6.79 -5.50 -12.07
CA GLU A 1 -7.66 -4.74 -11.13
C GLU A 1 -6.90 -4.22 -9.91
N GLU A 2 -6.13 -5.07 -9.21
CA GLU A 2 -5.26 -4.64 -8.08
C GLU A 2 -4.37 -3.43 -8.46
N MET A 3 -3.65 -3.54 -9.58
CA MET A 3 -2.76 -2.48 -10.05
C MET A 3 -3.48 -1.18 -10.43
N SER A 4 -4.74 -1.23 -10.89
CA SER A 4 -5.49 -0.01 -11.20
C SER A 4 -5.95 0.70 -9.93
N GLN A 5 -6.34 -0.03 -8.88
CA GLN A 5 -6.68 0.55 -7.58
C GLN A 5 -5.46 1.19 -6.91
N ALA A 6 -4.32 0.49 -6.89
CA ALA A 6 -3.08 1.03 -6.34
C ALA A 6 -2.62 2.29 -7.10
N LYS A 7 -2.66 2.29 -8.44
CA LYS A 7 -2.33 3.48 -9.25
C LYS A 7 -3.28 4.65 -8.99
N ARG A 8 -4.58 4.39 -8.81
CA ARG A 8 -5.58 5.41 -8.50
C ARG A 8 -5.27 6.09 -7.16
N ALA A 9 -4.99 5.30 -6.13
CA ALA A 9 -4.65 5.79 -4.80
C ALA A 9 -3.33 6.57 -4.79
N ARG A 10 -2.29 6.06 -5.47
CA ARG A 10 -1.00 6.76 -5.62
C ARG A 10 -1.11 8.13 -6.28
N ASN A 11 -2.00 8.25 -7.27
CA ASN A 11 -2.20 9.48 -8.03
C ASN A 11 -3.18 10.45 -7.35
N HIS A 12 -3.79 10.05 -6.22
CA HIS A 12 -4.65 10.94 -5.45
C HIS A 12 -3.84 12.14 -4.94
N ARG A 13 -4.35 13.34 -5.14
CA ARG A 13 -3.72 14.57 -4.65
C ARG A 13 -4.24 14.85 -3.25
N SER A 14 -3.43 14.54 -2.25
CA SER A 14 -3.71 14.99 -0.89
C SER A 14 -3.56 16.51 -0.82
N SER A 15 -4.51 17.18 -0.16
CA SER A 15 -4.46 18.63 0.10
C SER A 15 -3.34 19.01 1.07
N SER A 16 -2.85 18.05 1.85
CA SER A 16 -1.69 18.21 2.73
C SER A 16 -0.85 16.93 2.74
N VAL A 17 0.47 17.08 2.63
CA VAL A 17 1.44 16.00 2.89
C VAL A 17 2.08 16.31 4.24
N PRO A 18 2.25 15.32 5.13
CA PRO A 18 2.92 15.54 6.41
C PRO A 18 4.30 16.18 6.21
N ARG A 19 4.65 17.18 7.03
CA ARG A 19 5.87 17.98 6.88
C ARG A 19 7.18 17.17 6.93
N HIS A 20 7.14 15.97 7.53
CA HIS A 20 8.29 15.10 7.73
C HIS A 20 8.24 13.80 6.90
N ALA A 21 7.25 13.65 6.01
CA ALA A 21 7.16 12.48 5.15
C ALA A 21 7.74 12.80 3.77
N ASP A 22 8.51 11.87 3.20
CA ASP A 22 8.86 11.95 1.78
C ASP A 22 7.57 11.83 0.93
N PRO A 23 7.31 12.75 -0.01
CA PRO A 23 6.09 12.72 -0.81
C PRO A 23 5.91 11.44 -1.65
N VAL A 24 7.00 10.80 -2.06
CA VAL A 24 6.96 9.53 -2.81
C VAL A 24 6.57 8.41 -1.86
N ASP A 25 7.23 8.30 -0.71
CA ASP A 25 6.93 7.27 0.29
C ASP A 25 5.50 7.37 0.79
N TYR A 26 5.03 8.60 1.04
CA TYR A 26 3.64 8.85 1.43
C TYR A 26 2.63 8.36 0.39
N LYS A 27 2.90 8.60 -0.90
CA LYS A 27 2.03 8.14 -2.00
C LYS A 27 2.09 6.63 -2.19
N LEU A 28 3.25 6.02 -1.97
CA LEU A 28 3.41 4.57 -2.03
C LEU A 28 2.67 3.89 -0.87
N ALA A 29 2.79 4.42 0.35
CA ALA A 29 2.03 3.98 1.52
C ALA A 29 0.52 4.08 1.26
N THR A 30 0.04 5.23 0.78
CA THR A 30 -1.38 5.42 0.41
C THR A 30 -1.85 4.39 -0.64
N ALA A 31 -1.00 4.07 -1.62
CA ALA A 31 -1.32 3.07 -2.63
C ALA A 31 -1.42 1.65 -2.06
N PHE A 32 -0.53 1.32 -1.13
CA PHE A 32 -0.49 0.03 -0.45
C PHE A 32 -1.72 -0.16 0.44
N GLU A 33 -2.06 0.84 1.28
CA GLU A 33 -3.26 0.82 2.12
C GLU A 33 -4.53 0.64 1.30
N ALA A 34 -4.65 1.34 0.16
CA ALA A 34 -5.79 1.21 -0.73
C ALA A 34 -5.90 -0.19 -1.37
N LEU A 35 -4.77 -0.82 -1.69
CA LEU A 35 -4.75 -2.19 -2.21
C LEU A 35 -5.23 -3.19 -1.15
N VAL A 36 -4.75 -3.06 0.09
CA VAL A 36 -5.18 -3.89 1.23
C VAL A 36 -6.68 -3.70 1.48
N GLY A 37 -7.16 -2.45 1.54
CA GLY A 37 -8.58 -2.14 1.73
C GLY A 37 -9.46 -2.67 0.58
N TYR A 38 -8.99 -2.59 -0.66
CA TYR A 38 -9.71 -3.14 -1.81
C TYR A 38 -9.89 -4.66 -1.70
N LEU A 39 -8.82 -5.39 -1.36
CA LEU A 39 -8.89 -6.85 -1.20
C LEU A 39 -9.79 -7.25 -0.03
N TYR A 40 -9.72 -6.51 1.09
CA TYR A 40 -10.64 -6.69 2.22
C TYR A 40 -12.11 -6.55 1.79
N LEU A 41 -12.46 -5.47 1.08
CA LEU A 41 -13.83 -5.21 0.65
C LEU A 41 -14.35 -6.22 -0.38
N ARG A 42 -13.47 -6.84 -1.17
CA ARG A 42 -13.84 -7.96 -2.05
C ARG A 42 -13.98 -9.30 -1.32
N GLY A 43 -13.61 -9.39 -0.05
CA GLY A 43 -13.55 -10.66 0.69
C GLY A 43 -12.37 -11.56 0.30
N ASP A 44 -11.39 -11.04 -0.43
CA ASP A 44 -10.24 -11.79 -0.93
C ASP A 44 -9.12 -11.87 0.13
N ARG A 45 -9.44 -12.52 1.24
CA ARG A 45 -8.61 -12.56 2.46
C ARG A 45 -7.26 -13.23 2.22
N LYS A 46 -7.24 -14.32 1.46
CA LYS A 46 -6.02 -15.07 1.16
C LYS A 46 -5.02 -14.19 0.41
N ARG A 47 -5.46 -13.52 -0.66
CA ARG A 47 -4.60 -12.64 -1.45
C ARG A 47 -4.08 -11.46 -0.63
N MET A 48 -4.92 -10.90 0.25
CA MET A 48 -4.52 -9.84 1.17
C MET A 48 -3.43 -10.31 2.14
N GLU A 49 -3.59 -11.48 2.74
CA GLU A 49 -2.61 -12.09 3.65
C GLU A 49 -1.29 -12.40 2.94
N ASP A 50 -1.34 -12.92 1.70
CA ASP A 50 -0.13 -13.17 0.89
C ASP A 50 0.68 -11.89 0.67
N ILE A 51 0.01 -10.78 0.33
CA ILE A 51 0.67 -9.48 0.08
C ILE A 51 1.26 -8.90 1.37
N ILE A 52 0.52 -8.94 2.48
CA ILE A 52 1.01 -8.45 3.77
C ILE A 52 2.18 -9.31 4.24
N GLY A 53 2.10 -10.63 4.10
CA GLY A 53 3.16 -11.56 4.47
C GLY A 53 4.44 -11.36 3.65
N GLU A 54 4.32 -11.10 2.34
CA GLU A 54 5.48 -10.72 1.51
C GLU A 54 6.10 -9.39 1.97
N ALA A 55 5.28 -8.38 2.26
CA ALA A 55 5.77 -7.09 2.75
C ALA A 55 6.54 -7.24 4.09
N ILE A 56 6.04 -8.06 5.01
CA ILE A 56 6.74 -8.36 6.27
C ILE A 56 8.07 -9.07 6.01
N ARG A 57 8.08 -10.10 5.14
CA ARG A 57 9.30 -10.83 4.78
C ARG A 57 10.38 -9.90 4.22
N ILE A 58 10.02 -8.99 3.30
CA ILE A 58 10.95 -8.00 2.75
C ILE A 58 11.55 -7.13 3.86
N ILE A 59 10.73 -6.65 4.80
CA ILE A 59 11.20 -5.83 5.94
C ILE A 59 12.13 -6.61 6.87
N GLU A 60 11.86 -7.90 7.08
CA GLU A 60 12.69 -8.77 7.91
C GLU A 60 14.02 -9.11 7.23
N GLU A 61 14.02 -9.32 5.92
CA GLU A 61 15.23 -9.60 5.11
C GLU A 61 16.10 -8.35 4.90
N GLU A 62 15.53 -7.15 4.92
CA GLU A 62 16.28 -5.88 4.87
C GLU A 62 16.94 -5.49 6.20
N LYS A 63 16.70 -6.23 7.30
CA LYS A 63 17.44 -6.00 8.56
C LYS A 63 18.88 -6.55 8.43
N PRO A 64 19.92 -5.72 8.58
CA PRO A 64 21.31 -6.18 8.63
C PRO A 64 21.61 -6.99 9.89
#